data_AF-A0A7S2MBE7-F1
#
_entry.id   AF-A0A7S2MBE7-F1
#
_cell.length_a   1.000
_cell.length_b   1.000
_cell.length_c   1.000
_cell.angle_alpha   90.00
_cell.angle_beta   90.00
_cell.angle_gamma   90.00
#
_symmetry.space_group_name_H-M   'P 1'
#
loop_
_entity.id
_entity.type
_entity.pdbx_description
1 polymer ?
#
loop_
_entity_poly.entity_id
_entity_poly.type
_entity_poly.pdbx_seq_one_letter_code
_entity_poly.pdbx_strand_id
1 'polypeptide(L)'
;TENVKAFGIDTDKYFFRFWDWVGGRYSVCGAAGAVPISLLYGFDLFEKFLEGARSMDEHFINAPMRQNIPILMGLLGVWNSSFMGYNSRALIPYAQALLRLPAHIQQLDMESNGKRISRHGIEIDYPVGEVDFGEPGTNSQHSFFQLIHQGQTIPVDFLGFVQSQHDILIDGEKLSSHDELMSNFFAQPDALANGKTADEVRAEGCAEDLILHKVFDGNRPSSSLLFPQLSAYVTGQILSLYEHRTAVQGFIWDLNSFDQWGVELGKKLAIDVKDHLTKARYDPKQQPVDIPDAPATSRILNYYVKNGREATENGIGVSVNPLTSVTRKTYREHIPPPIHDLGGNVGKLS
;
A
#
# COMPACT_ATOMS: atom_id res chain seq x y z
N THR A 1 -28.43 -3.10 3.07
CA THR A 1 -29.17 -3.39 4.32
C THR A 1 -29.68 -4.82 4.35
N GLU A 2 -30.43 -5.28 3.34
CA GLU A 2 -30.99 -6.65 3.32
C GLU A 2 -29.95 -7.76 3.56
N ASN A 3 -28.80 -7.73 2.86
CA ASN A 3 -27.75 -8.74 3.07
C ASN A 3 -27.17 -8.75 4.49
N VAL A 4 -27.08 -7.57 5.13
CA VAL A 4 -26.57 -7.42 6.52
C VAL A 4 -27.59 -7.97 7.51
N LYS A 5 -28.87 -7.70 7.28
CA LYS A 5 -29.97 -8.25 8.07
C LYS A 5 -30.07 -9.77 7.92
N ALA A 6 -29.93 -10.28 6.70
CA ALA A 6 -29.89 -11.72 6.41
C ALA A 6 -28.68 -12.42 7.08
N PHE A 7 -27.57 -11.71 7.25
CA PHE A 7 -26.40 -12.19 8.00
C PHE A 7 -26.63 -12.22 9.53
N GLY A 8 -27.69 -11.56 10.03
CA GLY A 8 -28.09 -11.58 11.44
C GLY A 8 -27.61 -10.39 12.27
N ILE A 9 -27.12 -9.31 11.64
CA ILE A 9 -26.72 -8.08 12.34
C ILE A 9 -27.95 -7.17 12.50
N ASP A 10 -28.16 -6.67 13.73
CA ASP A 10 -29.17 -5.64 14.02
C ASP A 10 -28.80 -4.34 13.29
N THR A 11 -29.57 -4.01 12.25
CA THR A 11 -29.30 -2.86 11.39
C THR A 11 -29.60 -1.51 12.01
N ASP A 12 -30.32 -1.47 13.13
CA ASP A 12 -30.66 -0.24 13.81
C ASP A 12 -29.60 0.13 14.86
N LYS A 13 -28.86 -0.87 15.38
CA LYS A 13 -27.86 -0.69 16.45
C LYS A 13 -26.41 -0.90 16.04
N TYR A 14 -26.15 -1.84 15.13
CA TYR A 14 -24.79 -2.33 14.85
C TYR A 14 -24.40 -2.22 13.38
N PHE A 15 -25.17 -1.47 12.58
CA PHE A 15 -24.86 -1.22 11.18
C PHE A 15 -24.50 0.24 10.92
N PHE A 16 -23.20 0.48 10.75
CA PHE A 16 -22.66 1.79 10.37
C PHE A 16 -22.60 1.88 8.84
N ARG A 17 -23.60 2.55 8.27
CA ARG A 17 -23.78 2.65 6.82
C ARG A 17 -22.79 3.63 6.18
N PHE A 18 -22.39 3.33 4.95
CA PHE A 18 -21.81 4.27 3.99
C PHE A 18 -22.61 4.22 2.68
N TRP A 19 -22.27 5.12 1.74
CA TRP A 19 -23.02 5.32 0.50
C TRP A 19 -22.23 4.89 -0.73
N ASP A 20 -22.93 4.69 -1.84
CA ASP A 20 -22.39 4.25 -3.13
C ASP A 20 -21.41 5.24 -3.76
N TRP A 21 -21.56 6.53 -3.49
CA TRP A 21 -20.62 7.57 -3.90
C TRP A 21 -19.30 7.58 -3.10
N VAL A 22 -19.18 6.75 -2.05
CA VAL A 22 -17.92 6.53 -1.32
C VAL A 22 -17.21 5.32 -1.92
N GLY A 23 -16.26 5.56 -2.82
CA GLY A 23 -15.41 4.52 -3.38
C GLY A 23 -14.60 3.82 -2.28
N GLY A 24 -14.39 2.50 -2.40
CA GLY A 24 -13.72 1.71 -1.36
C GLY A 24 -12.33 2.23 -0.98
N ARG A 25 -11.54 2.65 -1.98
CA ARG A 25 -10.19 3.24 -1.79
C ARG A 25 -10.19 4.69 -1.29
N TYR A 26 -11.36 5.32 -1.16
CA TYR A 26 -11.60 6.67 -0.62
C TYR A 26 -12.50 6.64 0.65
N SER A 27 -12.61 5.47 1.31
CA SER A 27 -13.66 5.24 2.32
C SER A 27 -13.23 5.46 3.77
N VAL A 28 -11.95 5.72 4.03
CA VAL A 28 -11.39 5.75 5.39
C VAL A 28 -11.92 6.92 6.24
N CYS A 29 -12.24 8.06 5.63
CA CYS A 29 -12.92 9.17 6.33
C CYS A 29 -14.41 8.86 6.64
N GLY A 30 -14.97 7.79 6.06
CA GLY A 30 -16.32 7.31 6.34
C GLY A 30 -16.38 6.25 7.44
N ALA A 31 -17.53 5.57 7.54
CA ALA A 31 -17.76 4.53 8.55
C ALA A 31 -16.72 3.40 8.54
N ALA A 32 -16.11 3.12 7.37
CA ALA A 32 -15.09 2.08 7.21
C ALA A 32 -13.84 2.34 8.05
N GLY A 33 -13.39 3.60 8.18
CA GLY A 33 -12.31 3.98 9.09
C GLY A 33 -12.83 4.46 10.45
N ALA A 34 -13.93 5.22 10.48
CA ALA A 34 -14.46 5.83 11.69
C ALA A 34 -14.69 4.82 12.81
N VAL A 35 -15.35 3.69 12.51
CA VAL A 35 -15.68 2.68 13.52
C VAL A 35 -14.42 2.05 14.14
N PRO A 36 -13.52 1.39 13.37
CA PRO A 36 -12.36 0.73 13.98
C PRO A 36 -11.38 1.71 14.62
N ILE A 37 -11.14 2.89 14.02
CA ILE A 37 -10.18 3.86 14.56
C ILE A 37 -10.72 4.46 15.85
N SER A 38 -12.00 4.82 15.90
CA SER A 38 -12.60 5.41 17.11
C SER A 38 -12.71 4.40 18.25
N LEU A 39 -12.91 3.11 17.95
CA LEU A 39 -12.89 2.06 18.98
C LEU A 39 -11.49 1.89 19.61
N LEU A 40 -10.42 2.08 18.84
CA LEU A 40 -9.05 1.90 19.33
C LEU A 40 -8.48 3.17 19.99
N TYR A 41 -8.81 4.35 19.45
CA TYR A 41 -8.16 5.61 19.82
C TYR A 41 -9.12 6.70 20.32
N GLY A 42 -10.43 6.43 20.35
CA GLY A 42 -11.46 7.40 20.69
C GLY A 42 -11.92 8.23 19.48
N PHE A 43 -13.19 8.64 19.50
CA PHE A 43 -13.79 9.44 18.42
C PHE A 43 -13.14 10.83 18.29
N ASP A 44 -12.79 11.46 19.41
CA ASP A 44 -12.11 12.78 19.43
C ASP A 44 -10.80 12.78 18.62
N LEU A 45 -10.05 11.66 18.61
CA LEU A 45 -8.84 11.54 17.79
C LEU A 45 -9.20 11.40 16.31
N PHE A 46 -10.26 10.65 16.00
CA PHE A 46 -10.75 10.51 14.63
C PHE A 46 -11.31 11.82 14.09
N GLU A 47 -11.97 12.65 14.90
CA GLU A 47 -12.40 14.00 14.52
C GLU A 47 -11.20 14.87 14.12
N LYS A 48 -10.11 14.86 14.88
CA LYS A 48 -8.88 15.58 14.49
C LYS A 48 -8.31 15.10 13.16
N PHE A 49 -8.39 13.80 12.89
CA PHE A 49 -8.01 13.24 11.59
C PHE A 49 -8.92 13.75 10.45
N LEU A 50 -10.24 13.79 10.67
CA LEU A 50 -11.18 14.37 9.70
C LEU A 50 -10.96 15.86 9.48
N GLU A 51 -10.65 16.62 10.53
CA GLU A 51 -10.28 18.03 10.43
C GLU A 51 -9.04 18.23 9.57
N GLY A 52 -8.06 17.35 9.72
CA GLY A 52 -6.87 17.29 8.89
C GLY A 52 -7.19 17.09 7.41
N ALA A 53 -7.96 16.04 7.10
CA ALA A 53 -8.39 15.76 5.73
C ALA A 53 -9.18 16.95 5.13
N ARG A 54 -10.17 17.48 5.87
CA ARG A 54 -10.95 18.65 5.46
C ARG A 54 -10.07 19.86 5.17
N SER A 55 -9.03 20.11 5.97
CA SER A 55 -8.14 21.26 5.72
C SER A 55 -7.40 21.16 4.38
N MET A 56 -7.05 19.94 3.95
CA MET A 56 -6.42 19.70 2.65
C MET A 56 -7.47 19.75 1.52
N ASP A 57 -8.70 19.30 1.76
CA ASP A 57 -9.82 19.48 0.84
C ASP A 57 -10.10 20.98 0.58
N GLU A 58 -10.14 21.78 1.65
CA GLU A 58 -10.33 23.23 1.57
C GLU A 58 -9.17 23.90 0.82
N HIS A 59 -7.93 23.47 1.05
CA HIS A 59 -6.77 23.93 0.28
C HIS A 59 -6.92 23.57 -1.20
N PHE A 60 -7.28 22.32 -1.51
CA PHE A 60 -7.44 21.85 -2.88
C PHE A 60 -8.52 22.63 -3.65
N ILE A 61 -9.63 22.98 -3.00
CA ILE A 61 -10.74 23.72 -3.61
C ILE A 61 -10.39 25.21 -3.81
N ASN A 62 -9.74 25.83 -2.82
CA ASN A 62 -9.64 27.29 -2.76
C ASN A 62 -8.28 27.86 -3.19
N ALA A 63 -7.20 27.09 -3.12
CA ALA A 63 -5.87 27.60 -3.44
C ALA A 63 -5.71 27.82 -4.96
N PRO A 64 -5.06 28.93 -5.40
CA PRO A 64 -4.70 29.13 -6.80
C PRO A 64 -3.90 27.93 -7.34
N MET A 65 -4.16 27.48 -8.57
CA MET A 65 -3.55 26.26 -9.12
C MET A 65 -2.02 26.19 -8.97
N ARG A 66 -1.31 27.32 -9.12
CA ARG A 66 0.16 27.41 -8.99
C ARG A 66 0.68 27.28 -7.55
N GLN A 67 -0.20 27.31 -6.55
CA GLN A 67 0.10 27.17 -5.13
C GLN A 67 -0.63 25.96 -4.52
N ASN A 68 -1.35 25.20 -5.34
CA ASN A 68 -2.18 24.10 -4.92
C ASN A 68 -1.35 22.80 -4.94
N ILE A 69 -1.07 22.26 -3.74
CA ILE A 69 -0.09 21.19 -3.54
C ILE A 69 -0.53 19.90 -4.27
N PRO A 70 -1.77 19.39 -4.08
CA PRO A 70 -2.23 18.24 -4.85
C PRO A 70 -2.17 18.43 -6.37
N ILE A 71 -2.49 19.64 -6.87
CA ILE A 71 -2.41 19.93 -8.31
C ILE A 71 -0.97 19.87 -8.79
N LEU A 72 -0.03 20.52 -8.09
CA LEU A 72 1.39 20.50 -8.46
C LEU A 72 1.95 19.08 -8.44
N MET A 73 1.66 18.29 -7.40
CA MET A 73 2.11 16.90 -7.30
C MET A 73 1.50 16.02 -8.40
N GLY A 74 0.21 16.21 -8.72
CA GLY A 74 -0.45 15.50 -9.82
C GLY A 74 0.18 15.82 -11.17
N LEU A 75 0.45 17.11 -11.44
CA LEU A 75 1.10 17.55 -12.68
C LEU A 75 2.54 17.04 -12.79
N LEU A 76 3.30 16.99 -11.69
CA LEU A 76 4.64 16.38 -11.68
C LEU A 76 4.58 14.88 -11.97
N GLY A 77 3.58 14.17 -11.44
CA GLY A 77 3.33 12.76 -11.76
C GLY A 77 3.05 12.54 -13.25
N VAL A 78 2.11 13.32 -13.82
CA VAL A 78 1.84 13.29 -15.28
C VAL A 78 3.08 13.65 -16.09
N TRP A 79 3.84 14.66 -15.69
CA TRP A 79 5.06 15.06 -16.38
C TRP A 79 6.08 13.92 -16.42
N ASN A 80 6.38 13.34 -15.26
CA ASN A 80 7.33 12.25 -15.13
C ASN A 80 6.87 11.00 -15.91
N SER A 81 5.61 10.61 -15.81
CA SER A 81 5.10 9.43 -16.51
C SER A 81 4.95 9.66 -18.01
N SER A 82 4.17 10.66 -18.43
CA SER A 82 3.77 10.83 -19.83
C SER A 82 4.83 11.49 -20.70
N PHE A 83 5.73 12.30 -20.13
CA PHE A 83 6.74 13.04 -20.91
C PHE A 83 8.16 12.52 -20.68
N MET A 84 8.51 12.14 -19.44
CA MET A 84 9.83 11.56 -19.14
C MET A 84 9.86 10.03 -19.27
N GLY A 85 8.70 9.37 -19.38
CA GLY A 85 8.60 7.92 -19.48
C GLY A 85 8.86 7.16 -18.18
N TYR A 86 8.85 7.84 -17.03
CA TYR A 86 9.05 7.25 -15.72
C TYR A 86 7.74 6.67 -15.18
N ASN A 87 7.52 5.37 -15.43
CA ASN A 87 6.24 4.69 -15.16
C ASN A 87 6.14 4.10 -13.74
N SER A 88 7.08 4.41 -12.86
CA SER A 88 7.08 3.97 -11.47
C SER A 88 7.33 5.15 -10.55
N ARG A 89 6.77 5.11 -9.34
CA ARG A 89 7.03 6.11 -8.30
C ARG A 89 7.26 5.43 -6.96
N ALA A 90 8.26 5.93 -6.24
CA ALA A 90 8.58 5.46 -4.89
C ALA A 90 8.03 6.44 -3.84
N LEU A 91 7.24 5.94 -2.88
CA LEU A 91 6.79 6.71 -1.71
C LEU A 91 7.59 6.31 -0.48
N ILE A 92 8.44 7.22 0.01
CA ILE A 92 9.41 6.94 1.07
C ILE A 92 9.13 7.82 2.30
N PRO A 93 8.32 7.36 3.25
CA PRO A 93 8.14 8.06 4.51
C PRO A 93 9.32 7.79 5.44
N TYR A 94 10.03 8.82 5.87
CA TYR A 94 10.99 8.79 6.97
C TYR A 94 10.23 8.82 8.31
N ALA A 95 9.34 7.85 8.48
CA ALA A 95 8.57 7.61 9.69
C ALA A 95 8.07 6.16 9.67
N GLN A 96 8.56 5.33 10.60
CA GLN A 96 8.14 3.92 10.71
C GLN A 96 6.63 3.77 10.98
N ALA A 97 6.01 4.75 11.64
CA ALA A 97 4.57 4.81 11.87
C ALA A 97 3.74 4.83 10.56
N LEU A 98 4.35 5.19 9.42
CA LEU A 98 3.72 5.17 8.10
C LEU A 98 4.08 3.92 7.27
N LEU A 99 4.53 2.84 7.91
CA LEU A 99 4.86 1.56 7.24
C LEU A 99 3.79 1.06 6.26
N ARG A 100 2.50 1.31 6.54
CA ARG A 100 1.38 0.85 5.70
C ARG A 100 0.86 1.91 4.73
N LEU A 101 1.41 3.14 4.74
CA LEU A 101 1.00 4.19 3.82
C LEU A 101 1.29 3.81 2.35
N PRO A 102 2.48 3.31 1.96
CA PRO A 102 2.73 2.91 0.58
C PRO A 102 1.73 1.86 0.06
N ALA A 103 1.35 0.89 0.90
CA ALA A 103 0.35 -0.12 0.54
C ALA A 103 -1.06 0.45 0.35
N HIS A 104 -1.43 1.50 1.11
CA HIS A 104 -2.69 2.19 0.90
C HIS A 104 -2.67 3.00 -0.41
N ILE A 105 -1.57 3.73 -0.65
CA ILE A 105 -1.40 4.54 -1.87
C ILE A 105 -1.35 3.68 -3.13
N GLN A 106 -0.75 2.48 -3.07
CA GLN A 106 -0.82 1.50 -4.16
C GLN A 106 -2.26 1.24 -4.61
N GLN A 107 -3.16 0.95 -3.67
CA GLN A 107 -4.55 0.73 -4.04
C GLN A 107 -5.20 2.02 -4.54
N LEU A 108 -4.98 3.13 -3.83
CA LEU A 108 -5.58 4.42 -4.18
C LEU A 108 -5.24 4.82 -5.61
N ASP A 109 -3.97 4.81 -6.00
CA ASP A 109 -3.52 5.34 -7.28
C ASP A 109 -3.65 4.31 -8.41
N MET A 110 -3.14 3.09 -8.21
CA MET A 110 -3.09 2.08 -9.27
C MET A 110 -4.50 1.58 -9.65
N GLU A 111 -5.40 1.42 -8.68
CA GLU A 111 -6.79 1.02 -8.96
C GLU A 111 -7.61 2.18 -9.57
N SER A 112 -7.27 3.43 -9.25
CA SER A 112 -7.92 4.61 -9.82
C SER A 112 -7.48 4.88 -11.26
N ASN A 113 -6.17 4.96 -11.49
CA ASN A 113 -5.59 5.50 -12.70
C ASN A 113 -4.99 4.44 -13.64
N GLY A 114 -4.88 3.17 -13.21
CA GLY A 114 -4.48 2.04 -14.05
C GLY A 114 -5.57 1.67 -15.07
N LYS A 115 -5.77 2.52 -16.07
CA LYS A 115 -6.86 2.45 -17.05
C LYS A 115 -6.30 2.44 -18.48
N ARG A 116 -7.17 2.10 -19.45
CA ARG A 116 -6.86 2.14 -20.89
C ARG A 116 -7.91 2.84 -21.74
N ILE A 117 -9.02 3.24 -21.13
CA ILE A 117 -10.17 3.89 -21.78
C ILE A 117 -10.41 5.21 -21.07
N SER A 118 -10.55 6.30 -21.83
CA SER A 118 -10.93 7.61 -21.31
C SER A 118 -12.39 7.63 -20.83
N ARG A 119 -12.79 8.68 -20.14
CA ARG A 119 -14.19 8.88 -19.70
C ARG A 119 -15.19 8.93 -20.86
N HIS A 120 -14.72 9.16 -22.09
CA HIS A 120 -15.53 9.21 -23.30
C HIS A 120 -15.60 7.85 -24.02
N GLY A 121 -15.01 6.79 -23.48
CA GLY A 121 -15.01 5.47 -24.12
C GLY A 121 -13.97 5.33 -25.23
N ILE A 122 -12.97 6.22 -25.28
CA ILE A 122 -11.91 6.21 -26.30
C ILE A 122 -10.68 5.49 -25.73
N GLU A 123 -10.08 4.61 -26.51
CA GLU A 123 -8.84 3.94 -26.12
C GLU A 123 -7.67 4.93 -26.07
N ILE A 124 -6.89 4.85 -25.00
CA ILE A 124 -5.72 5.69 -24.77
C ILE A 124 -4.50 4.97 -25.34
N ASP A 125 -3.72 5.65 -26.17
CA ASP A 125 -2.58 5.10 -26.92
C ASP A 125 -1.22 5.31 -26.24
N TYR A 126 -1.22 5.80 -25.00
CA TYR A 126 -0.05 5.96 -24.14
C TYR A 126 -0.28 5.35 -22.74
N PRO A 127 0.79 4.98 -22.00
CA PRO A 127 0.66 4.50 -20.63
C PRO A 127 0.07 5.57 -19.69
N VAL A 128 -0.85 5.16 -18.81
CA VAL A 128 -1.41 5.98 -17.74
C VAL A 128 -1.42 5.21 -16.43
N GLY A 129 -1.31 5.94 -15.32
CA GLY A 129 -1.11 5.39 -13.98
C GLY A 129 0.31 4.87 -13.77
N GLU A 130 0.91 5.24 -12.64
CA GLU A 130 2.22 4.73 -12.26
C GLU A 130 2.12 3.41 -11.48
N VAL A 131 3.21 2.64 -11.50
CA VAL A 131 3.43 1.57 -10.53
C VAL A 131 3.98 2.20 -9.25
N ASP A 132 3.11 2.29 -8.24
CA ASP A 132 3.47 2.79 -6.92
C ASP A 132 4.09 1.70 -6.04
N PHE A 133 5.18 2.02 -5.37
CA PHE A 133 5.79 1.17 -4.35
C PHE A 133 6.50 2.00 -3.29
N GLY A 134 6.92 1.38 -2.19
CA GLY A 134 7.64 2.11 -1.16
C GLY A 134 7.75 1.33 0.14
N GLU A 135 8.71 1.76 0.95
CA GLU A 135 8.96 1.31 2.31
C GLU A 135 9.49 2.51 3.10
N PRO A 136 9.30 2.56 4.44
CA PRO A 136 9.85 3.63 5.25
C PRO A 136 11.37 3.79 5.09
N GLY A 137 11.84 5.03 5.19
CA GLY A 137 13.25 5.32 5.42
C GLY A 137 13.63 4.96 6.87
N THR A 138 14.81 4.41 7.14
CA THR A 138 15.92 4.10 6.22
C THR A 138 15.86 2.69 5.60
N ASN A 139 14.87 1.86 5.96
CA ASN A 139 14.76 0.46 5.51
C ASN A 139 14.85 0.33 3.98
N SER A 140 14.15 1.20 3.26
CA SER A 140 14.17 1.26 1.79
C SER A 140 15.57 1.49 1.21
N GLN A 141 16.42 2.25 1.91
CA GLN A 141 17.81 2.53 1.48
C GLN A 141 18.67 1.26 1.45
N HIS A 142 18.37 0.31 2.33
CA HIS A 142 19.04 -0.99 2.40
C HIS A 142 18.35 -2.09 1.58
N SER A 143 17.35 -1.73 0.77
CA SER A 143 16.59 -2.67 -0.06
C SER A 143 16.73 -2.36 -1.55
N PHE A 144 16.16 -1.25 -2.01
CA PHE A 144 16.00 -0.98 -3.44
C PHE A 144 16.61 0.35 -3.90
N PHE A 145 17.21 1.15 -3.00
CA PHE A 145 17.85 2.41 -3.38
C PHE A 145 19.06 2.24 -4.30
N GLN A 146 19.70 1.07 -4.30
CA GLN A 146 20.72 0.72 -5.31
C GLN A 146 20.17 0.90 -6.74
N LEU A 147 18.95 0.41 -6.98
CA LEU A 147 18.28 0.56 -8.28
C LEU A 147 17.83 2.00 -8.51
N ILE A 148 17.33 2.69 -7.49
CA ILE A 148 16.89 4.09 -7.62
C ILE A 148 18.07 5.00 -7.98
N HIS A 149 19.28 4.75 -7.45
CA HIS A 149 20.46 5.57 -7.68
C HIS A 149 21.24 5.27 -8.96
N GLN A 150 21.38 4.00 -9.34
CA GLN A 150 22.23 3.61 -10.49
C GLN A 150 21.50 2.81 -11.56
N GLY A 151 20.26 2.38 -11.30
CA GLY A 151 19.40 1.70 -12.27
C GLY A 151 18.48 2.67 -13.00
N GLN A 152 17.29 2.17 -13.36
CA GLN A 152 16.23 2.98 -13.97
C GLN A 152 15.85 4.19 -13.09
N THR A 153 15.51 5.30 -13.73
CA THR A 153 15.05 6.50 -13.02
C THR A 153 13.65 6.28 -12.47
N ILE A 154 13.51 6.47 -11.15
CA ILE A 154 12.24 6.37 -10.43
C ILE A 154 12.05 7.66 -9.63
N PRO A 155 11.08 8.51 -9.98
CA PRO A 155 10.66 9.63 -9.14
C PRO A 155 10.34 9.20 -7.71
N VAL A 156 10.82 9.96 -6.73
CA VAL A 156 10.64 9.65 -5.31
C VAL A 156 9.89 10.76 -4.58
N ASP A 157 8.82 10.41 -3.89
CA ASP A 157 8.17 11.29 -2.92
C ASP A 157 8.67 10.95 -1.51
N PHE A 158 9.42 11.87 -0.92
CA PHE A 158 9.94 11.78 0.43
C PHE A 158 9.04 12.50 1.42
N LEU A 159 8.64 11.82 2.51
CA LEU A 159 7.86 12.42 3.59
C LEU A 159 8.71 12.41 4.86
N GLY A 160 8.93 13.57 5.45
CA GLY A 160 9.69 13.75 6.69
C GLY A 160 8.90 14.51 7.74
N PHE A 161 9.36 14.44 9.00
CA PHE A 161 8.73 15.13 10.12
C PHE A 161 9.77 15.87 10.95
N VAL A 162 9.45 17.09 11.39
CA VAL A 162 10.34 17.88 12.25
C VAL A 162 10.47 17.23 13.63
N GLN A 163 9.38 16.66 14.16
CA GLN A 163 9.36 16.00 15.47
C GLN A 163 9.01 14.52 15.37
N SER A 164 9.75 13.69 16.11
CA SER A 164 9.41 12.28 16.32
C SER A 164 8.17 12.13 17.21
N GLN A 165 7.49 11.00 17.09
CA GLN A 165 6.51 10.55 18.07
C GLN A 165 7.18 10.03 19.35
N HIS A 166 8.41 9.53 19.23
CA HIS A 166 9.23 8.97 20.31
C HIS A 166 10.72 9.26 20.02
N ASP A 167 11.18 10.47 20.34
CA ASP A 167 12.61 10.81 20.16
C ASP A 167 13.46 10.26 21.31
N ILE A 168 14.67 9.81 20.99
CA ILE A 168 15.62 9.21 21.93
C ILE A 168 17.00 9.80 21.68
N LEU A 169 17.56 10.47 22.69
CA LEU A 169 18.96 10.88 22.76
C LEU A 169 19.60 10.10 23.92
N ILE A 170 20.57 9.24 23.60
CA ILE A 170 21.29 8.41 24.60
C ILE A 170 22.48 9.21 25.14
N ASP A 171 22.79 9.05 26.43
CA ASP A 171 23.96 9.67 27.05
C ASP A 171 25.25 9.34 26.29
N GLY A 172 26.00 10.38 25.92
CA GLY A 172 27.25 10.26 25.15
C GLY A 172 27.08 10.39 23.64
N GLU A 173 25.86 10.31 23.11
CA GLU A 173 25.58 10.57 21.70
C GLU A 173 25.43 12.07 21.42
N LYS A 174 25.84 12.48 20.20
CA LYS A 174 25.80 13.89 19.78
C LYS A 174 24.49 14.30 19.09
N LEU A 175 23.79 13.34 18.50
CA LEU A 175 22.55 13.52 17.74
C LEU A 175 21.46 12.63 18.33
N SER A 176 20.21 13.09 18.27
CA SER A 176 19.08 12.23 18.61
C SER A 176 18.84 11.18 17.53
N SER A 177 18.12 10.12 17.88
CA SER A 177 17.74 9.07 16.93
C SER A 177 16.89 9.65 15.78
N HIS A 178 16.07 10.68 16.05
CA HIS A 178 15.30 11.36 15.02
C HIS A 178 16.19 12.21 14.10
N ASP A 179 17.18 12.91 14.64
CA ASP A 179 18.13 13.67 13.81
C ASP A 179 18.94 12.74 12.90
N GLU A 180 19.36 11.57 13.40
CA GLU A 180 20.06 10.56 12.60
C GLU A 180 19.18 10.05 11.44
N LEU A 181 17.89 9.78 11.71
CA LEU A 181 16.91 9.45 10.67
C LEU A 181 16.77 10.58 9.64
N MET A 182 16.63 11.82 10.11
CA MET A 182 16.38 12.97 9.25
C MET A 182 17.62 13.42 8.46
N SER A 183 18.84 13.13 8.93
CA SER A 183 20.07 13.32 8.14
C SER A 183 19.97 12.62 6.79
N ASN A 184 19.39 11.41 6.79
CA ASN A 184 19.17 10.63 5.59
C ASN A 184 17.99 11.15 4.74
N PHE A 185 16.98 11.79 5.34
CA PHE A 185 15.89 12.43 4.61
C PHE A 185 16.41 13.61 3.77
N PHE A 186 17.36 14.39 4.31
CA PHE A 186 17.96 15.50 3.58
C PHE A 186 19.01 15.04 2.56
N ALA A 187 19.81 14.02 2.88
CA ALA A 187 20.90 13.58 2.01
C ALA A 187 20.42 12.87 0.72
N GLN A 188 19.35 12.07 0.79
CA GLN A 188 18.93 11.23 -0.34
C GLN A 188 18.40 12.04 -1.55
N PRO A 189 17.54 13.07 -1.40
CA PRO A 189 17.15 13.95 -2.50
C PRO A 189 18.35 14.59 -3.20
N ASP A 190 19.32 15.09 -2.44
CA ASP A 190 20.52 15.74 -2.98
C ASP A 190 21.42 14.75 -3.72
N ALA A 191 21.58 13.53 -3.19
CA ALA A 191 22.32 12.46 -3.87
C ALA A 191 21.66 12.08 -5.20
N LEU A 192 20.32 11.99 -5.24
CA LEU A 192 19.56 11.71 -6.47
C LEU A 192 19.67 12.84 -7.49
N ALA A 193 19.63 14.09 -7.04
CA ALA A 193 19.71 15.26 -7.92
C ALA A 193 21.12 15.47 -8.48
N ASN A 194 22.13 15.44 -7.61
CA ASN A 194 23.49 15.87 -7.96
C ASN A 194 24.38 14.73 -8.46
N GLY A 195 24.15 13.50 -7.99
CA GLY A 195 24.99 12.37 -8.32
C GLY A 195 26.44 12.55 -7.86
N LYS A 196 27.36 11.88 -8.56
CA LYS A 196 28.80 11.86 -8.31
C LYS A 196 29.53 11.43 -9.58
N THR A 197 30.37 12.33 -10.10
CA THR A 197 31.09 12.16 -11.36
C THR A 197 32.30 11.23 -11.23
N ALA A 198 32.79 10.72 -12.36
CA ALA A 198 33.98 9.89 -12.41
C ALA A 198 35.24 10.61 -11.87
N ASP A 199 35.34 11.92 -12.09
CA ASP A 199 36.48 12.72 -11.62
C ASP A 199 36.46 12.89 -10.10
N GLU A 200 35.28 13.07 -9.50
CA GLU A 200 35.12 13.08 -8.03
C GLU A 200 35.48 11.72 -7.43
N VAL A 201 35.02 10.62 -8.03
CA VAL A 201 35.38 9.26 -7.61
C VAL A 201 36.90 9.02 -7.73
N ARG A 202 37.53 9.53 -8.80
CA ARG A 202 38.99 9.45 -8.97
C ARG A 202 39.74 10.26 -7.93
N ALA A 203 39.27 11.45 -7.60
CA ALA A 203 39.86 12.33 -6.59
C ALA A 203 39.84 11.71 -5.18
N GLU A 204 38.90 10.80 -4.90
CA GLU A 204 38.85 10.01 -3.66
C GLU A 204 39.84 8.85 -3.62
N GLY A 205 40.67 8.68 -4.65
CA GLY A 205 41.68 7.62 -4.70
C GLY A 205 41.12 6.24 -5.07
N CYS A 206 39.97 6.19 -5.75
CA CYS A 206 39.42 4.93 -6.24
C CYS A 206 40.31 4.34 -7.36
N ALA A 207 40.49 3.02 -7.35
CA ALA A 207 41.15 2.32 -8.46
C ALA A 207 40.36 2.54 -9.77
N GLU A 208 41.09 2.74 -10.87
CA GLU A 208 40.53 3.20 -12.16
C GLU A 208 39.47 2.22 -12.71
N ASP A 209 39.66 0.93 -12.51
CA ASP A 209 38.74 -0.14 -12.91
C ASP A 209 37.42 -0.14 -12.12
N LEU A 210 37.39 0.47 -10.94
CA LEU A 210 36.21 0.59 -10.08
C LEU A 210 35.46 1.93 -10.24
N ILE A 211 36.02 2.89 -10.98
CA ILE A 211 35.44 4.25 -11.05
C ILE A 211 34.00 4.21 -11.59
N LEU A 212 33.78 3.55 -12.73
CA LEU A 212 32.46 3.51 -13.37
C LEU A 212 31.40 2.80 -12.51
N HIS A 213 31.80 1.89 -11.62
CA HIS A 213 30.90 1.24 -10.68
C HIS A 213 30.42 2.18 -9.56
N LYS A 214 31.15 3.27 -9.30
CA LYS A 214 30.88 4.23 -8.22
C LYS A 214 30.40 5.59 -8.74
N VAL A 215 30.20 5.74 -10.04
CA VAL A 215 29.56 6.93 -10.63
C VAL A 215 28.06 6.90 -10.30
N PHE A 216 27.53 8.06 -9.98
CA PHE A 216 26.10 8.31 -9.83
C PHE A 216 25.73 9.41 -10.83
N ASP A 217 24.88 9.10 -11.81
CA ASP A 217 24.59 10.06 -12.89
C ASP A 217 23.81 11.30 -12.42
N GLY A 218 23.21 11.26 -11.23
CA GLY A 218 22.34 12.32 -10.73
C GLY A 218 21.09 12.48 -11.61
N ASN A 219 20.51 13.69 -11.62
CA ASN A 219 19.34 14.06 -12.41
C ASN A 219 18.14 13.10 -12.24
N ARG A 220 17.95 12.59 -11.02
CA ARG A 220 16.82 11.73 -10.64
C ARG A 220 15.81 12.54 -9.83
N PRO A 221 14.56 12.67 -10.30
CA PRO A 221 13.61 13.60 -9.71
C PRO A 221 13.11 13.12 -8.34
N SER A 222 12.90 14.06 -7.42
CA SER A 222 12.25 13.79 -6.14
C SER A 222 11.46 14.99 -5.64
N SER A 223 10.46 14.73 -4.79
CA SER A 223 9.69 15.73 -4.04
C SER A 223 9.89 15.51 -2.55
N SER A 224 10.17 16.56 -1.79
CA SER A 224 10.33 16.47 -0.34
C SER A 224 9.21 17.22 0.38
N LEU A 225 8.42 16.51 1.17
CA LEU A 225 7.38 17.06 2.04
C LEU A 225 7.82 16.93 3.50
N LEU A 226 8.01 18.06 4.17
CA LEU A 226 8.39 18.11 5.59
C LEU A 226 7.22 18.65 6.42
N PHE A 227 6.73 17.83 7.34
CA PHE A 227 5.60 18.16 8.23
C PHE A 227 6.08 18.47 9.65
N PRO A 228 5.31 19.18 10.49
CA PRO A 228 5.73 19.46 11.87
C PRO A 228 5.88 18.21 12.74
N GLN A 229 4.83 17.37 12.80
CA GLN A 229 4.81 16.12 13.56
C GLN A 229 3.69 15.22 13.00
N LEU A 230 3.91 13.91 13.00
CA LEU A 230 2.87 12.96 12.61
C LEU A 230 1.80 12.82 13.69
N SER A 231 0.82 13.73 13.64
CA SER A 231 -0.39 13.75 14.46
C SER A 231 -1.61 13.24 13.66
N ALA A 232 -2.73 12.96 14.32
CA ALA A 232 -3.97 12.57 13.64
C ALA A 232 -4.39 13.56 12.54
N TYR A 233 -4.28 14.85 12.81
CA TYR A 233 -4.55 15.92 11.85
C TYR A 233 -3.61 15.86 10.63
N VAL A 234 -2.30 15.73 10.86
CA VAL A 234 -1.33 15.61 9.76
C VAL A 234 -1.53 14.31 8.96
N THR A 235 -1.90 13.21 9.61
CA THR A 235 -2.27 11.96 8.93
C THR A 235 -3.48 12.16 8.00
N GLY A 236 -4.49 12.91 8.44
CA GLY A 236 -5.63 13.28 7.61
C GLY A 236 -5.24 14.15 6.41
N GLN A 237 -4.34 15.12 6.62
CA GLN A 237 -3.79 15.95 5.54
C GLN A 237 -3.04 15.10 4.50
N ILE A 238 -2.20 14.16 4.94
CA ILE A 238 -1.44 13.27 4.04
C ILE A 238 -2.38 12.40 3.23
N LEU A 239 -3.42 11.83 3.86
CA LEU A 239 -4.42 11.05 3.14
C LEU A 239 -5.08 11.87 2.03
N SER A 240 -5.72 12.98 2.40
CA SER A 240 -6.47 13.83 1.45
C SER A 240 -5.56 14.39 0.35
N LEU A 241 -4.31 14.71 0.68
CA LEU A 241 -3.31 15.14 -0.30
C LEU A 241 -3.14 14.11 -1.43
N TYR A 242 -3.01 12.83 -1.09
CA TYR A 242 -2.84 11.77 -2.07
C TYR A 242 -4.15 11.43 -2.79
N GLU A 243 -5.30 11.49 -2.10
CA GLU A 243 -6.62 11.32 -2.74
C GLU A 243 -6.82 12.35 -3.86
N HIS A 244 -6.51 13.62 -3.59
CA HIS A 244 -6.61 14.70 -4.58
C HIS A 244 -5.53 14.63 -5.65
N ARG A 245 -4.28 14.27 -5.30
CA ARG A 245 -3.20 14.07 -6.27
C ARG A 245 -3.59 13.02 -7.32
N THR A 246 -4.10 11.87 -6.87
CA THR A 246 -4.58 10.79 -7.75
C THR A 246 -5.74 11.27 -8.63
N ALA A 247 -6.69 12.03 -8.07
CA ALA A 247 -7.80 12.59 -8.84
C ALA A 247 -7.32 13.59 -9.92
N VAL A 248 -6.38 14.46 -9.60
CA VAL A 248 -5.79 15.42 -10.55
C VAL A 248 -5.19 14.70 -11.76
N GLN A 249 -4.38 13.67 -11.54
CA GLN A 249 -3.80 12.90 -12.65
C GLN A 249 -4.87 12.28 -13.53
N GLY A 250 -5.87 11.67 -12.90
CA GLY A 250 -7.02 11.12 -13.60
C GLY A 250 -7.76 12.17 -14.43
N PHE A 251 -7.93 13.39 -13.92
CA PHE A 251 -8.55 14.47 -14.68
C PHE A 251 -7.71 14.93 -15.87
N ILE A 252 -6.38 15.00 -15.72
CA ILE A 252 -5.46 15.39 -16.80
C ILE A 252 -5.41 14.32 -17.91
N TRP A 253 -5.41 13.04 -17.54
CA TRP A 253 -5.46 11.92 -18.49
C TRP A 253 -6.87 11.63 -19.03
N ASP A 254 -7.87 12.44 -18.66
CA ASP A 254 -9.28 12.27 -19.05
C ASP A 254 -9.86 10.89 -18.66
N LEU A 255 -9.46 10.35 -17.51
CA LEU A 255 -9.90 9.06 -16.98
C LEU A 255 -11.16 9.18 -16.12
N ASN A 256 -11.74 8.01 -15.82
CA ASN A 256 -12.60 7.81 -14.67
C ASN A 256 -11.79 7.15 -13.53
N SER A 257 -11.32 7.96 -12.57
CA SER A 257 -10.56 7.48 -11.41
C SER A 257 -11.40 6.73 -10.37
N PHE A 258 -12.72 6.64 -10.56
CA PHE A 258 -13.66 6.18 -9.52
C PHE A 258 -14.33 4.83 -9.83
N ASP A 259 -14.05 4.23 -10.99
CA ASP A 259 -14.45 2.85 -11.31
C ASP A 259 -13.29 1.84 -11.16
N GLN A 260 -13.60 0.54 -11.30
CA GLN A 260 -12.62 -0.55 -11.22
C GLN A 260 -13.05 -1.80 -12.02
N TRP A 261 -13.51 -1.65 -13.27
CA TRP A 261 -14.02 -2.79 -14.06
C TRP A 261 -13.02 -3.94 -14.25
N GLY A 262 -11.72 -3.65 -14.20
CA GLY A 262 -10.65 -4.64 -14.38
C GLY A 262 -10.65 -5.78 -13.36
N VAL A 263 -11.27 -5.63 -12.19
CA VAL A 263 -11.28 -6.68 -11.15
C VAL A 263 -12.39 -7.71 -11.33
N GLU A 264 -13.37 -7.45 -12.18
CA GLU A 264 -14.58 -8.28 -12.28
C GLU A 264 -14.35 -9.63 -12.98
N LEU A 265 -13.42 -9.69 -13.95
CA LEU A 265 -13.09 -10.94 -14.63
C LEU A 265 -12.49 -11.97 -13.66
N GLY A 266 -11.56 -11.54 -12.81
CA GLY A 266 -10.93 -12.41 -11.81
C GLY A 266 -11.93 -12.97 -10.81
N LYS A 267 -12.90 -12.16 -10.36
CA LYS A 267 -13.98 -12.61 -9.46
C LYS A 267 -14.85 -13.68 -10.10
N LYS A 268 -15.24 -13.52 -11.37
CA LYS A 268 -16.04 -14.51 -12.10
C LYS A 268 -15.28 -15.84 -12.24
N LEU A 269 -14.03 -15.79 -12.71
CA LEU A 269 -13.20 -16.99 -12.86
C LEU A 269 -12.97 -17.70 -11.51
N ALA A 270 -12.83 -16.95 -10.41
CA ALA A 270 -12.69 -17.56 -9.08
C ALA A 270 -13.95 -18.30 -8.62
N ILE A 271 -15.15 -17.81 -8.98
CA ILE A 271 -16.42 -18.51 -8.71
C ILE A 271 -16.47 -19.82 -9.51
N ASP A 272 -16.11 -19.79 -10.80
CA ASP A 272 -16.10 -20.99 -11.64
C ASP A 272 -15.12 -22.04 -11.09
N VAL A 273 -13.89 -21.62 -10.75
CA VAL A 273 -12.87 -22.51 -10.15
C VAL A 273 -13.34 -23.05 -8.79
N LYS A 274 -14.04 -22.24 -7.99
CA LYS A 274 -14.63 -22.68 -6.72
C LYS A 274 -15.64 -23.80 -6.96
N ASP A 275 -16.51 -23.67 -7.97
CA ASP A 275 -17.49 -24.71 -8.29
C ASP A 275 -16.83 -26.00 -8.79
N HIS A 276 -15.80 -25.90 -9.64
CA HIS A 276 -14.98 -27.05 -10.03
C HIS A 276 -14.31 -27.72 -8.83
N LEU A 277 -13.73 -26.93 -7.91
CA LEU A 277 -13.09 -27.43 -6.71
C LEU A 277 -14.11 -28.10 -5.77
N THR A 278 -15.30 -27.53 -5.60
CA THR A 278 -16.39 -28.14 -4.84
C THR A 278 -16.80 -29.47 -5.46
N LYS A 279 -17.07 -29.52 -6.77
CA LYS A 279 -17.40 -30.78 -7.46
C LYS A 279 -16.31 -31.83 -7.29
N ALA A 280 -15.04 -31.46 -7.49
CA ALA A 280 -13.91 -32.38 -7.37
C ALA A 280 -13.74 -32.94 -5.95
N ARG A 281 -13.95 -32.11 -4.92
CA ARG A 281 -13.82 -32.51 -3.53
C ARG A 281 -14.91 -33.49 -3.11
N TYR A 282 -16.13 -33.30 -3.61
CA TYR A 282 -17.28 -34.13 -3.24
C TYR A 282 -17.64 -35.19 -4.29
N ASP A 283 -16.80 -35.39 -5.32
CA ASP A 283 -17.00 -36.47 -6.29
C ASP A 283 -16.56 -37.81 -5.67
N PRO A 284 -17.50 -38.75 -5.41
CA PRO A 284 -17.15 -40.06 -4.84
C PRO A 284 -16.26 -40.89 -5.76
N LYS A 285 -16.20 -40.58 -7.06
CA LYS A 285 -15.35 -41.28 -8.03
C LYS A 285 -13.96 -40.66 -8.18
N GLN A 286 -13.71 -39.53 -7.52
CA GLN A 286 -12.46 -38.76 -7.59
C GLN A 286 -11.98 -38.55 -9.03
N GLN A 287 -12.90 -38.24 -9.94
CA GLN A 287 -12.55 -38.04 -11.34
C GLN A 287 -11.64 -36.80 -11.48
N PRO A 288 -10.67 -36.84 -12.40
CA PRO A 288 -9.88 -35.66 -12.70
C PRO A 288 -10.79 -34.50 -13.14
N VAL A 289 -10.57 -33.32 -12.57
CA VAL A 289 -11.17 -32.09 -13.07
C VAL A 289 -10.61 -31.80 -14.44
N ASP A 290 -11.50 -31.66 -15.41
CA ASP A 290 -11.20 -31.13 -16.73
C ASP A 290 -11.91 -29.79 -16.88
N ILE A 291 -11.12 -28.73 -17.12
CA ILE A 291 -11.64 -27.37 -17.30
C ILE A 291 -11.38 -27.05 -18.77
N PRO A 292 -12.43 -26.91 -19.60
CA PRO A 292 -12.29 -26.60 -21.01
C PRO A 292 -11.38 -25.38 -21.22
N ASP A 293 -10.48 -25.48 -22.20
CA ASP A 293 -9.54 -24.43 -22.60
C ASP A 293 -8.53 -23.99 -21.51
N ALA A 294 -8.46 -24.68 -20.37
CA ALA A 294 -7.55 -24.37 -19.27
C ALA A 294 -6.74 -25.60 -18.76
N PRO A 295 -5.99 -26.30 -19.64
CA PRO A 295 -5.31 -27.56 -19.29
C PRO A 295 -4.25 -27.41 -18.20
N ALA A 296 -3.59 -26.25 -18.11
CA ALA A 296 -2.65 -25.97 -17.03
C ALA A 296 -3.35 -25.89 -15.66
N THR A 297 -4.48 -25.18 -15.60
CA THR A 297 -5.32 -25.07 -14.39
C THR A 297 -5.86 -26.43 -13.98
N SER A 298 -6.35 -27.24 -14.93
CA SER A 298 -6.80 -28.60 -14.65
C SER A 298 -5.70 -29.46 -14.02
N ARG A 299 -4.47 -29.42 -14.55
CA ARG A 299 -3.34 -30.20 -13.99
C ARG A 299 -3.01 -29.79 -12.55
N ILE A 300 -2.87 -28.50 -12.28
CA ILE A 300 -2.51 -28.03 -10.93
C ILE A 300 -3.67 -28.20 -9.95
N LEU A 301 -4.91 -28.02 -10.38
CA LEU A 301 -6.09 -28.26 -9.55
C LEU A 301 -6.22 -29.74 -9.18
N ASN A 302 -5.99 -30.65 -10.12
CA ASN A 302 -5.97 -32.08 -9.84
C ASN A 302 -4.88 -32.46 -8.83
N TYR A 303 -3.68 -31.88 -8.97
CA TYR A 303 -2.63 -32.05 -7.96
C TYR A 303 -3.07 -31.50 -6.59
N TYR A 304 -3.65 -30.30 -6.54
CA TYR A 304 -4.15 -29.68 -5.31
C TYR A 304 -5.28 -30.49 -4.66
N VAL A 305 -6.19 -31.05 -5.45
CA VAL A 305 -7.25 -31.93 -4.96
C VAL A 305 -6.66 -33.20 -4.38
N LYS A 306 -5.83 -33.91 -5.16
CA LYS A 306 -5.21 -35.17 -4.74
C LYS A 306 -4.36 -35.07 -3.47
N ASN A 307 -3.66 -33.95 -3.28
CA ASN A 307 -2.73 -33.76 -2.15
C ASN A 307 -3.28 -32.86 -1.03
N GLY A 308 -4.50 -32.34 -1.19
CA GLY A 308 -5.16 -31.48 -0.19
C GLY A 308 -6.04 -32.27 0.78
N ARG A 309 -6.84 -31.56 1.59
CA ARG A 309 -7.73 -32.20 2.57
C ARG A 309 -8.73 -33.16 1.92
N GLU A 310 -9.01 -34.27 2.61
CA GLU A 310 -10.15 -35.13 2.25
C GLU A 310 -11.46 -34.39 2.54
N ALA A 311 -12.43 -34.52 1.64
CA ALA A 311 -13.78 -34.06 1.90
C ALA A 311 -14.52 -35.18 2.64
N THR A 312 -14.96 -34.93 3.88
CA THR A 312 -15.89 -35.83 4.54
C THR A 312 -17.33 -35.36 4.29
N GLU A 313 -18.27 -36.30 4.20
CA GLU A 313 -19.70 -36.06 3.94
C GLU A 313 -20.36 -35.11 4.96
N ASN A 314 -19.75 -34.91 6.14
CA ASN A 314 -20.24 -34.03 7.20
C ASN A 314 -19.48 -32.69 7.32
N GLY A 315 -18.59 -32.36 6.37
CA GLY A 315 -17.82 -31.10 6.39
C GLY A 315 -16.69 -31.03 7.41
N ILE A 316 -16.35 -32.14 8.07
CA ILE A 316 -15.23 -32.26 9.01
C ILE A 316 -14.04 -32.87 8.23
N GLY A 317 -13.31 -32.05 7.48
CA GLY A 317 -12.11 -32.54 6.80
C GLY A 317 -11.07 -32.94 7.83
N VAL A 318 -10.57 -34.18 7.79
CA VAL A 318 -9.34 -34.54 8.49
C VAL A 318 -8.22 -33.89 7.70
N SER A 319 -7.69 -32.79 8.24
CA SER A 319 -6.41 -32.26 7.77
C SER A 319 -5.36 -33.35 7.98
N VAL A 320 -4.53 -33.60 6.97
CA VAL A 320 -3.34 -34.47 7.11
C VAL A 320 -2.37 -33.88 8.16
N ASN A 321 -2.58 -32.60 8.53
CA ASN A 321 -1.93 -31.93 9.64
C ASN A 321 -2.85 -31.99 10.90
N PRO A 322 -2.55 -32.82 11.92
CA PRO A 322 -3.43 -33.09 13.06
C PRO A 322 -3.72 -31.87 13.96
N LEU A 323 -3.06 -30.73 13.71
CA LEU A 323 -3.18 -29.50 14.50
C LEU A 323 -4.32 -28.55 14.07
N THR A 324 -5.03 -28.84 12.99
CA THR A 324 -6.08 -27.93 12.48
C THR A 324 -7.37 -28.69 12.18
N SER A 325 -8.14 -28.98 13.22
CA SER A 325 -9.58 -29.22 13.09
C SER A 325 -10.34 -28.03 13.68
N VAL A 326 -11.02 -27.27 12.83
CA VAL A 326 -11.98 -26.25 13.26
C VAL A 326 -13.34 -26.70 12.76
N THR A 327 -14.23 -27.05 13.69
CA THR A 327 -15.63 -27.37 13.37
C THR A 327 -16.51 -26.18 13.72
N ARG A 328 -17.65 -26.00 13.04
CA ARG A 328 -18.63 -24.94 13.36
C ARG A 328 -19.11 -24.94 14.83
N LYS A 329 -18.87 -26.02 15.58
CA LYS A 329 -19.23 -26.16 16.99
C LYS A 329 -18.22 -25.53 17.97
N THR A 330 -17.00 -25.19 17.55
CA THR A 330 -15.97 -24.65 18.47
C THR A 330 -16.06 -23.14 18.69
N TYR A 331 -17.10 -22.46 18.19
CA TYR A 331 -17.29 -21.01 18.40
C TYR A 331 -17.97 -20.67 19.75
N ARG A 332 -18.17 -21.64 20.64
CA ARG A 332 -18.53 -21.36 22.03
C ARG A 332 -17.34 -21.82 22.87
N GLU A 333 -16.78 -20.90 23.64
CA GLU A 333 -15.66 -21.09 24.57
C GLU A 333 -14.25 -20.97 23.96
N HIS A 334 -13.88 -19.74 23.59
CA HIS A 334 -12.51 -19.27 23.78
C HIS A 334 -12.55 -18.00 24.62
N ILE A 335 -12.48 -18.19 25.94
CA ILE A 335 -11.97 -17.16 26.86
C ILE A 335 -10.44 -17.14 26.65
N PRO A 336 -9.78 -15.97 26.61
CA PRO A 336 -8.32 -15.94 26.50
C PRO A 336 -7.69 -16.66 27.69
N PRO A 337 -6.63 -17.45 27.52
CA PRO A 337 -5.93 -18.04 28.65
C PRO A 337 -5.40 -16.92 29.57
N PRO A 338 -5.63 -17.00 30.90
CA PRO A 338 -4.96 -16.14 31.83
C PRO A 338 -3.49 -16.60 31.91
N ILE A 339 -2.56 -15.65 31.81
CA ILE A 339 -1.11 -15.78 32.06
C ILE A 339 -0.28 -16.06 30.80
N HIS A 340 0.43 -15.01 30.35
CA HIS A 340 1.60 -15.11 29.48
C HIS A 340 2.83 -15.43 30.33
N ASP A 341 3.27 -16.69 30.34
CA ASP A 341 4.66 -17.04 30.67
C ASP A 341 5.38 -17.36 29.36
N LEU A 342 5.99 -16.34 28.77
CA LEU A 342 6.92 -16.50 27.66
C LEU A 342 8.30 -16.71 28.28
N GLY A 343 8.70 -17.98 28.44
CA GLY A 343 9.96 -18.44 29.05
C GLY A 343 11.23 -17.88 28.38
N GLY A 344 11.46 -16.58 28.55
CA GLY A 344 12.58 -15.80 28.01
C GLY A 344 13.85 -15.90 28.85
N ASN A 345 14.16 -17.08 29.39
CA ASN A 345 15.42 -17.34 30.06
C ASN A 345 16.07 -18.56 29.41
N VAL A 346 16.62 -18.44 28.20
CA VAL A 346 18.00 -18.82 27.82
C VAL A 346 18.17 -18.47 26.33
N GLY A 347 18.86 -17.37 26.03
CA GLY A 347 19.17 -17.01 24.64
C GLY A 347 20.05 -15.77 24.56
N LYS A 348 21.36 -15.95 24.77
CA LYS A 348 22.36 -14.94 24.41
C LYS A 348 22.54 -14.99 22.90
N LEU A 349 22.31 -13.87 22.22
CA LEU A 349 22.79 -13.65 20.85
C LEU A 349 24.04 -12.78 20.94
N SER A 350 25.15 -13.35 20.49
CA SER A 350 26.42 -12.69 20.17
C SER A 350 26.32 -11.93 18.86
#